data_AF-A0A7W0XZE0-F1
#
_entry.id   AF-A0A7W0XZE0-F1
#
_cell.length_a   1.000
_cell.length_b   1.000
_cell.length_c   1.000
_cell.angle_alpha   90.00
_cell.angle_beta   90.00
_cell.angle_gamma   90.00
#
_symmetry.space_group_name_H-M   'P 1'
#
loop_
_entity.id
_entity.type
_entity.pdbx_description
1 polymer ?
#
loop_
_entity_poly.entity_id
_entity_poly.type
_entity_poly.pdbx_seq_one_letter_code
_entity_poly.pdbx_strand_id
1 'polypeptide(L)' 'NLQNNGNGSGLGGTCSGDSGGPVFDGGYASNTIVAVTSFGLDPYCRGVVFAYRTDQTEVLNWIKDVIGEEEYEKISIVAL' A
#
# COMPACT_ATOMS: atom_id res chain seq x y z
N ASN A 1 -6.59 5.58 5.99
CA ASN A 1 -6.48 4.18 5.52
C ASN A 1 -7.19 4.01 4.19
N LEU A 2 -6.56 3.30 3.27
CA LEU A 2 -7.14 2.81 2.03
C LEU A 2 -7.86 1.50 2.33
N GLN A 3 -9.12 1.38 1.91
CA GLN A 3 -9.90 0.15 2.08
C GLN A 3 -9.96 -0.59 0.74
N ASN A 4 -9.60 -1.87 0.75
CA ASN A 4 -9.83 -2.80 -0.35
C ASN A 4 -10.82 -3.89 0.08
N ASN A 5 -11.42 -4.57 -0.91
CA ASN A 5 -12.39 -5.62 -0.64
C ASN A 5 -12.23 -6.78 -1.62
N GLY A 6 -11.97 -7.97 -1.09
CA GLY A 6 -12.01 -9.22 -1.84
C GLY A 6 -13.44 -9.66 -2.08
N ASN A 7 -14.07 -9.13 -3.13
CA ASN A 7 -15.50 -9.30 -3.46
C ASN A 7 -15.85 -10.63 -4.15
N GLY A 8 -14.94 -11.61 -4.20
CA GLY A 8 -15.17 -12.89 -4.88
C GLY A 8 -15.12 -12.76 -6.41
N SER A 9 -15.81 -13.66 -7.12
CA SER A 9 -15.87 -13.69 -8.60
C SER A 9 -14.51 -13.78 -9.32
N GLY A 10 -13.51 -14.38 -8.67
CA GLY A 10 -12.16 -14.52 -9.23
C GLY A 10 -11.29 -13.27 -9.12
N LEU A 11 -11.75 -12.19 -8.48
CA LEU A 11 -11.02 -10.91 -8.39
C LEU A 11 -9.95 -10.86 -7.30
N GLY A 12 -9.67 -11.99 -6.64
CA GLY A 12 -8.67 -12.08 -5.57
C GLY A 12 -8.98 -11.20 -4.36
N GLY A 13 -8.11 -11.25 -3.37
CA GLY A 13 -8.19 -10.44 -2.17
C GLY A 13 -6.89 -10.56 -1.39
N THR A 14 -6.59 -9.55 -0.57
CA THR A 14 -5.42 -9.58 0.32
C THR A 14 -5.56 -10.68 1.36
N CYS A 15 -4.49 -11.42 1.60
CA CYS A 15 -4.42 -12.58 2.49
C CYS A 15 -3.52 -12.32 3.71
N SER A 16 -3.60 -13.21 4.70
CA SER A 16 -2.54 -13.37 5.70
C SER A 16 -1.24 -13.76 5.01
N GLY A 17 -0.23 -12.90 5.05
CA GLY A 17 1.03 -13.06 4.30
C GLY A 17 1.35 -11.87 3.40
N ASP A 18 0.33 -11.10 2.99
CA ASP A 18 0.51 -9.88 2.20
C ASP A 18 0.79 -8.65 3.08
N SER A 19 0.71 -8.77 4.40
CA SER A 19 1.00 -7.70 5.36
C SER A 19 2.40 -7.10 5.14
N GLY A 20 2.47 -5.78 5.08
CA GLY A 20 3.71 -5.05 4.74
C GLY A 20 3.94 -4.91 3.23
N GLY A 21 3.19 -5.63 2.38
CA GLY A 21 3.29 -5.51 0.93
C GLY A 21 2.69 -4.22 0.37
N PRO A 22 3.17 -3.76 -0.80
CA PRO A 22 2.67 -2.54 -1.44
C PRO A 22 1.30 -2.73 -2.10
N VAL A 23 0.50 -1.67 -2.08
CA VAL A 23 -0.66 -1.51 -2.97
C VAL A 23 -0.25 -0.63 -4.15
N PHE A 24 -0.35 -1.18 -5.36
CA PHE A 24 -0.02 -0.48 -6.60
C PHE A 24 -1.24 0.18 -7.24
N ASP A 25 -1.08 1.38 -7.79
CA ASP A 25 -2.09 2.07 -8.60
C ASP A 25 -1.69 2.05 -10.09
N GLY A 26 -2.58 1.64 -11.00
CA GLY A 26 -2.31 1.63 -12.45
C GLY A 26 -2.05 0.25 -13.12
N GLY A 27 -2.43 -0.86 -12.49
CA GLY A 27 -2.37 -2.22 -13.08
C GLY A 27 -1.02 -2.91 -12.99
N TYR A 28 -0.83 -4.04 -13.69
CA TYR A 28 0.31 -4.96 -13.52
C TYR A 28 1.69 -4.38 -13.84
N ALA A 29 1.77 -3.35 -14.68
CA ALA A 29 3.02 -2.71 -15.06
C ALA A 29 3.37 -1.51 -14.17
N SER A 30 2.48 -1.12 -13.25
CA SER A 30 2.71 0.02 -12.38
C SER A 30 3.65 -0.34 -11.22
N ASN A 31 4.46 0.65 -10.85
CA ASN A 31 5.29 0.66 -9.65
C ASN A 31 4.91 1.78 -8.67
N THR A 32 3.79 2.47 -8.89
CA THR A 32 3.32 3.54 -8.00
C THR A 32 2.69 2.95 -6.74
N ILE A 33 3.38 3.06 -5.61
CA ILE A 33 2.92 2.56 -4.30
C ILE A 33 2.07 3.64 -3.62
N VAL A 34 0.78 3.34 -3.37
CA VAL A 34 -0.16 4.28 -2.73
C VAL A 34 -0.49 3.95 -1.28
N ALA A 35 -0.23 2.71 -0.86
CA ALA A 35 -0.45 2.27 0.51
C ALA A 35 0.36 1.00 0.83
N VAL A 36 0.49 0.69 2.13
CA VAL A 36 1.09 -0.55 2.65
C VAL A 36 0.01 -1.37 3.35
N THR A 37 -0.14 -2.63 2.96
CA THR A 37 -1.11 -3.58 3.54
C THR A 37 -0.88 -3.76 5.04
N SER A 38 -1.94 -3.63 5.86
CA SER A 38 -1.79 -3.65 7.32
C SER A 38 -2.66 -4.72 7.99
N PHE A 39 -3.99 -4.54 8.01
CA PHE A 39 -4.90 -5.42 8.75
C PHE A 39 -6.19 -5.70 7.97
N GLY A 40 -6.87 -6.78 8.32
CA GLY A 40 -8.11 -7.23 7.69
C GLY A 40 -9.11 -7.75 8.70
N LEU A 41 -10.37 -7.87 8.28
CA LEU A 41 -11.44 -8.48 9.09
C LEU A 41 -11.57 -10.00 8.86
N ASP A 42 -10.92 -10.52 7.82
CA ASP A 42 -10.88 -11.94 7.47
C ASP A 42 -9.42 -12.33 7.12
N PRO A 43 -8.88 -13.43 7.68
CA PRO A 43 -7.50 -13.83 7.40
C PRO A 43 -7.35 -14.55 6.05
N TYR A 44 -8.45 -15.01 5.46
CA TYR A 44 -8.49 -15.68 4.17
C TYR A 44 -8.79 -14.63 3.10
N CYS A 45 -8.05 -14.64 1.99
CA CYS A 45 -8.04 -13.76 0.81
C CYS A 45 -9.40 -13.21 0.26
N ARG A 46 -10.23 -12.64 1.12
CA ARG A 46 -11.63 -12.24 0.90
C ARG A 46 -12.02 -11.18 1.93
N GLY A 47 -13.11 -10.47 1.65
CA GLY A 47 -13.67 -9.49 2.57
C GLY A 47 -12.83 -8.22 2.68
N VAL A 48 -13.11 -7.45 3.73
CA VAL A 48 -12.59 -6.08 3.90
C VAL A 48 -11.21 -6.09 4.54
N VAL A 49 -10.31 -5.35 3.91
CA VAL A 49 -8.91 -5.17 4.28
C VAL A 49 -8.54 -3.69 4.22
N PHE A 50 -7.54 -3.32 5.01
CA PHE A 50 -7.11 -1.94 5.19
C PHE A 50 -5.59 -1.83 5.03
N ALA A 51 -5.20 -0.85 4.22
CA ALA A 51 -3.82 -0.44 4.00
C ALA A 51 -3.62 0.99 4.52
N TYR A 52 -2.41 1.31 4.98
CA TYR A 52 -2.05 2.65 5.42
C TYR A 52 -1.45 3.43 4.26
N ARG A 53 -1.91 4.67 4.05
CA ARG A 53 -1.51 5.49 2.89
C ARG A 53 -0.08 5.98 3.04
N THR A 54 0.70 5.91 1.96
CA THR A 54 2.13 6.32 1.96
C THR A 54 2.34 7.81 1.72
N ASP A 55 1.34 8.51 1.18
CA ASP A 55 1.39 9.93 0.82
C ASP A 55 1.04 10.88 1.98
N GLN A 56 0.87 10.36 3.20
CA GLN A 56 0.63 11.18 4.37
C GLN A 56 1.93 11.88 4.80
N THR A 57 1.83 13.16 5.17
CA THR A 57 3.00 13.99 5.48
C THR A 57 3.89 13.38 6.57
N GLU A 58 3.31 12.80 7.61
CA GLU A 58 4.05 12.15 8.68
C GLU A 58 4.82 10.91 8.20
N VAL A 59 4.26 10.16 7.25
CA VAL A 59 4.90 8.98 6.66
C VAL A 59 6.04 9.41 5.75
N LEU A 60 5.82 10.39 4.88
CA LEU A 60 6.86 10.92 4.00
C LEU A 60 8.04 11.49 4.80
N ASN A 61 7.76 12.24 5.86
CA ASN A 61 8.80 12.75 6.76
C ASN A 61 9.56 11.63 7.46
N TRP A 62 8.85 10.59 7.92
CA TRP A 62 9.49 9.42 8.54
C TRP A 62 10.36 8.64 7.55
N ILE A 63 9.88 8.39 6.33
CA ILE A 63 10.67 7.70 5.29
C ILE A 63 11.95 8.50 5.04
N LYS A 64 11.83 9.81 4.84
CA LYS A 64 12.97 10.72 4.62
C LYS A 64 13.99 10.66 5.75
N ASP A 65 13.54 10.70 7.01
CA ASP A 65 14.41 10.61 8.18
C ASP A 65 15.15 9.26 8.27
N VAL A 66 14.47 8.17 7.93
CA VAL A 66 15.03 6.81 8.00
C VAL A 66 16.04 6.53 6.90
N ILE A 67 15.74 6.91 5.65
CA ILE A 67 16.59 6.56 4.49
C ILE A 67 17.61 7.65 4.14
N GLY A 68 17.44 8.86 4.67
CA GLY A 68 18.29 10.02 4.37
C GLY A 68 17.91 10.74 3.08
N GLU A 69 18.43 11.97 2.95
CA GLU A 69 18.08 12.90 1.86
C GLU A 69 18.38 12.33 0.46
N GLU A 70 19.57 11.74 0.28
CA GLU A 70 20.03 11.23 -1.03
C GLU A 70 19.15 10.10 -1.57
N GLU A 71 18.73 9.16 -0.71
CA GLU A 71 17.82 8.09 -1.12
C GLU A 71 16.39 8.60 -1.31
N TYR A 72 15.96 9.56 -0.48
CA TYR A 72 14.65 10.18 -0.60
C TYR A 72 14.47 10.93 -1.92
N GLU A 73 15.52 11.60 -2.42
CA GLU A 73 15.50 12.28 -3.72
C GLU A 73 15.30 11.33 -4.92
N LYS A 74 15.55 10.02 -4.74
CA LYS A 74 15.30 9.00 -5.78
C LYS A 74 13.84 8.59 -5.85
N ILE A 75 13.02 8.97 -4.86
CA ILE A 75 11.59 8.65 -4.82
C ILE A 75 10.80 9.71 -5.59
N SER A 76 10.09 9.27 -6.64
CA SER A 76 9.12 10.12 -7.32
C SER A 76 7.78 10.14 -6.57
N ILE A 77 7.45 11.28 -5.96
CA ILE A 77 6.15 11.49 -5.31
C ILE A 77 5.17 12.04 -6.35
N VAL A 78 4.11 11.29 -6.61
CA VAL A 78 3.08 11.64 -7.60
C VAL A 78 1.88 12.22 -6.88
N ALA A 79 1.41 13.39 -7.32
CA ALA A 79 0.09 13.91 -6.95
C ALA A 79 -0.94 13.34 -7.93
N LEU A 80 -1.99 12.71 -7.38
CA LEU A 80 -3.16 12.23 -8.14
C LEU A 80 -4.22 13.33 -8.26
#